data_AF-A0A356L4T0-F1
#
_entry.id   AF-A0A356L4T0-F1
#
_cell.length_a   1.000
_cell.length_b   1.000
_cell.length_c   1.000
_cell.angle_alpha   90.00
_cell.angle_beta   90.00
_cell.angle_gamma   90.00
#
_symmetry.space_group_name_H-M   'P 1'
#
loop_
_entity.id
_entity.type
_entity.pdbx_description
1 polymer ?
#
loop_
_entity_poly.entity_id
_entity_poly.type
_entity_poly.pdbx_seq_one_letter_code
_entity_poly.pdbx_strand_id
1 'polypeptide(L)'
;MSAIDKSNWEARAKLKVTEEQTHFVASNAFSVLQSFYEANLYPTGIYADGVMVGFVMYGYDPDDDIWGMCRLMIDNRFQKKGYGRSALRMLLGVMKERHGHILFFTNAVPQNDIAIKMYEDEGFKKTGEIDEGKVVLAIDS
;
A
#
# COMPACT_ATOMS: atom_id res chain seq x y z
N MET A 1 -12.06 -4.47 2.38
CA MET A 1 -11.22 -4.15 1.20
C MET A 1 -11.94 -4.65 -0.04
N SER A 2 -11.90 -3.91 -1.14
CA SER A 2 -12.53 -4.32 -2.41
C SER A 2 -11.62 -4.02 -3.59
N ALA A 3 -11.60 -4.89 -4.59
CA ALA A 3 -10.88 -4.66 -5.83
C ALA A 3 -11.37 -3.40 -6.54
N ILE A 4 -10.48 -2.73 -7.29
CA ILE A 4 -10.84 -1.57 -8.10
C ILE A 4 -11.37 -2.03 -9.46
N ASP A 5 -12.52 -1.51 -9.85
CA ASP A 5 -13.21 -1.86 -11.09
C ASP A 5 -13.98 -0.66 -11.69
N LYS A 6 -14.79 -0.92 -12.71
CA LYS A 6 -15.60 0.09 -13.42
C LYS A 6 -16.54 0.88 -12.51
N SER A 7 -16.97 0.31 -11.39
CA SER A 7 -17.92 0.94 -10.47
C SER A 7 -17.27 1.92 -9.49
N ASN A 8 -15.97 1.78 -9.21
CA ASN A 8 -15.32 2.50 -8.10
C ASN A 8 -14.01 3.24 -8.45
N TRP A 9 -13.51 3.13 -9.70
CA TRP A 9 -12.25 3.74 -10.11
C TRP A 9 -12.23 5.28 -9.98
N GLU A 10 -13.36 5.97 -10.23
CA GLU A 10 -13.43 7.43 -10.12
C GLU A 10 -13.25 7.92 -8.68
N ALA A 11 -13.86 7.22 -7.72
CA ALA A 11 -13.74 7.56 -6.31
C ALA A 11 -12.27 7.47 -5.87
N ARG A 12 -11.55 6.44 -6.32
CA ARG A 12 -10.11 6.29 -6.12
C ARG A 12 -9.31 7.44 -6.74
N ALA A 13 -9.58 7.77 -8.00
CA ALA A 13 -8.85 8.83 -8.70
C ALA A 13 -8.98 10.20 -8.01
N LYS A 14 -10.08 10.41 -7.27
CA LYS A 14 -10.37 11.64 -6.53
C LYS A 14 -9.76 11.70 -5.13
N LEU A 15 -9.25 10.58 -4.58
CA LEU A 15 -8.61 10.60 -3.25
C LEU A 15 -7.34 11.47 -3.29
N LYS A 16 -7.14 12.28 -2.24
CA LYS A 16 -5.98 13.17 -2.11
C LYS A 16 -5.25 12.94 -0.79
N VAL A 17 -3.92 12.84 -0.87
CA VAL A 17 -3.05 13.01 0.30
C VAL A 17 -2.89 14.49 0.65
N THR A 18 -2.30 14.82 1.79
CA THR A 18 -1.94 16.21 2.10
C THR A 18 -0.89 16.72 1.10
N GLU A 19 -0.79 18.03 0.90
CA GLU A 19 0.21 18.62 -0.02
C GLU A 19 1.64 18.19 0.36
N GLU A 20 1.97 18.19 1.64
CA GLU A 20 3.27 17.72 2.15
C GLU A 20 3.57 16.25 1.79
N GLN A 21 2.55 15.42 1.61
CA GLN A 21 2.70 13.99 1.29
C GLN A 21 2.67 13.69 -0.22
N THR A 22 2.26 14.64 -1.05
CA THR A 22 2.18 14.42 -2.52
C THR A 22 3.52 14.04 -3.13
N HIS A 23 4.63 14.44 -2.51
CA HIS A 23 5.99 14.15 -2.99
C HIS A 23 6.44 12.71 -2.67
N PHE A 24 5.73 12.02 -1.78
CA PHE A 24 6.09 10.66 -1.33
C PHE A 24 5.29 9.55 -2.01
N VAL A 25 4.22 9.89 -2.74
CA VAL A 25 3.36 8.91 -3.41
C VAL A 25 3.02 9.36 -4.82
N ALA A 26 3.17 8.49 -5.82
CA ALA A 26 2.66 8.80 -7.15
C ALA A 26 1.12 8.92 -7.12
N SER A 27 0.56 9.72 -8.02
CA SER A 27 -0.88 10.02 -8.01
C SER A 27 -1.75 8.77 -8.13
N ASN A 28 -2.96 8.81 -7.56
CA ASN A 28 -3.90 7.69 -7.63
C ASN A 28 -4.33 7.39 -9.07
N ALA A 29 -4.47 8.42 -9.92
CA ALA A 29 -4.75 8.24 -11.33
C ALA A 29 -3.62 7.50 -12.07
N PHE A 30 -2.35 7.85 -11.80
CA PHE A 30 -1.21 7.12 -12.34
C PHE A 30 -1.19 5.67 -11.83
N SER A 31 -1.50 5.45 -10.55
CA SER A 31 -1.59 4.10 -9.97
C SER A 31 -2.64 3.22 -10.66
N VAL A 32 -3.77 3.79 -11.09
CA VAL A 32 -4.81 3.06 -11.84
C VAL A 32 -4.25 2.66 -13.20
N LEU A 33 -3.67 3.62 -13.91
CA LEU A 33 -3.10 3.39 -15.23
C LEU A 33 -1.99 2.34 -15.18
N GLN A 34 -1.06 2.44 -14.23
CA GLN A 34 0.04 1.49 -14.03
C GLN A 34 -0.48 0.06 -13.90
N SER A 35 -1.49 -0.17 -13.05
CA SER A 35 -2.05 -1.51 -12.85
C SER A 35 -2.74 -2.12 -14.09
N PHE A 36 -3.06 -1.33 -15.12
CA PHE A 36 -3.54 -1.87 -16.40
C PHE A 36 -2.41 -2.36 -17.32
N TYR A 37 -1.18 -1.87 -17.12
CA TYR A 37 -0.03 -2.20 -17.97
C TYR A 37 0.96 -3.16 -17.30
N GLU A 38 1.06 -3.12 -15.97
CA GLU A 38 1.91 -4.02 -15.19
C GLU A 38 1.06 -5.18 -14.66
N ALA A 39 1.38 -6.39 -15.12
CA ALA A 39 0.78 -7.61 -14.60
C ALA A 39 1.11 -7.78 -13.11
N ASN A 40 0.31 -8.56 -12.41
CA ASN A 40 0.51 -8.91 -11.00
C ASN A 40 0.42 -7.74 -10.00
N LEU A 41 -0.15 -6.59 -10.38
CA LEU A 41 -0.54 -5.53 -9.46
C LEU A 41 -2.03 -5.56 -9.13
N TYR A 42 -2.36 -5.46 -7.84
CA TYR A 42 -3.71 -5.59 -7.30
C TYR A 42 -4.16 -4.30 -6.61
N PRO A 43 -4.68 -3.32 -7.37
CA PRO A 43 -5.23 -2.10 -6.78
C PRO A 43 -6.51 -2.41 -5.98
N THR A 44 -6.54 -1.97 -4.72
CA THR A 44 -7.61 -2.31 -3.78
C THR A 44 -8.04 -1.07 -2.99
N GLY A 45 -9.35 -0.80 -2.96
CA GLY A 45 -9.94 0.27 -2.16
C GLY A 45 -10.07 -0.11 -0.68
N ILE A 46 -9.78 0.86 0.19
CA ILE A 46 -9.97 0.77 1.63
C ILE A 46 -11.27 1.50 1.97
N TYR A 47 -12.19 0.81 2.64
CA TYR A 47 -13.53 1.32 2.95
C TYR A 47 -13.78 1.29 4.46
N ALA A 48 -14.44 2.33 4.96
CA ALA A 48 -15.04 2.38 6.29
C ALA A 48 -16.50 2.83 6.13
N ASP A 49 -17.44 2.08 6.70
CA ASP A 49 -18.88 2.35 6.62
C ASP A 49 -19.41 2.62 5.20
N GLY A 50 -18.92 1.85 4.23
CA GLY A 50 -19.27 2.00 2.81
C GLY A 50 -18.61 3.17 2.07
N VAL A 51 -17.84 4.00 2.76
CA VAL A 51 -17.10 5.13 2.18
C VAL A 51 -15.67 4.71 1.88
N MET A 52 -15.17 4.99 0.67
CA MET A 52 -13.75 4.78 0.34
C MET A 52 -12.90 5.84 1.08
N VAL A 53 -12.10 5.38 2.04
CA VAL A 53 -11.24 6.23 2.89
C VAL A 53 -9.76 6.17 2.48
N GLY A 54 -9.41 5.25 1.59
CA GLY A 54 -8.03 5.06 1.18
C GLY A 54 -7.88 4.04 0.05
N PHE A 55 -6.62 3.76 -0.25
CA PHE A 55 -6.19 2.91 -1.34
C PHE A 55 -4.93 2.13 -0.94
N VAL A 56 -4.85 0.87 -1.37
CA VAL A 56 -3.64 0.05 -1.28
C VAL A 56 -3.36 -0.58 -2.64
N MET A 57 -2.08 -0.71 -2.98
CA MET A 57 -1.61 -1.49 -4.12
C MET A 57 -0.53 -2.44 -3.64
N TYR A 58 -0.73 -3.72 -3.94
CA TYR A 58 0.22 -4.78 -3.67
C TYR A 58 0.36 -5.64 -4.91
N GLY A 59 1.39 -6.47 -4.96
CA GLY A 59 1.66 -7.28 -6.12
C GLY A 59 2.67 -8.39 -5.84
N TYR A 60 2.85 -9.19 -6.88
CA TYR A 60 3.84 -10.26 -6.94
C TYR A 60 4.87 -9.93 -8.02
N ASP A 61 6.13 -9.92 -7.63
CA ASP A 61 7.25 -9.82 -8.54
C ASP A 61 7.72 -11.23 -8.93
N PRO A 62 7.55 -11.64 -10.20
CA PRO A 62 7.96 -12.97 -10.66
C PRO A 62 9.46 -13.12 -10.84
N ASP A 63 10.22 -12.02 -10.98
CA ASP A 63 11.66 -12.08 -11.21
C ASP A 63 12.40 -12.44 -9.91
N ASP A 64 11.88 -11.95 -8.78
CA ASP A 64 12.44 -12.19 -7.44
C ASP A 64 11.62 -13.18 -6.58
N ASP A 65 10.46 -13.68 -7.08
CA ASP A 65 9.53 -14.55 -6.34
C ASP A 65 9.08 -13.94 -4.99
N ILE A 66 8.73 -12.64 -5.01
CA ILE A 66 8.35 -11.90 -3.80
C ILE A 66 6.97 -11.26 -3.91
N TRP A 67 6.28 -11.23 -2.77
CA TRP A 67 5.07 -10.44 -2.60
C TRP A 67 5.36 -9.15 -1.85
N GLY A 68 4.74 -8.05 -2.28
CA GLY A 68 4.92 -6.78 -1.58
C GLY A 68 3.83 -5.76 -1.81
N MET A 69 3.83 -4.74 -0.96
CA MET A 69 2.96 -3.56 -1.05
C MET A 69 3.77 -2.37 -1.53
N CYS A 70 3.39 -1.82 -2.69
CA CYS A 70 4.05 -0.66 -3.28
C CYS A 70 3.33 0.66 -2.98
N ARG A 71 2.05 0.63 -2.55
CA ARG A 71 1.31 1.85 -2.19
C ARG A 71 0.37 1.60 -1.02
N LEU A 72 0.39 2.52 -0.05
CA LEU A 72 -0.64 2.65 0.98
C LEU A 72 -0.96 4.13 1.16
N MET A 73 -2.24 4.47 1.01
CA MET A 73 -2.69 5.85 1.00
C MET A 73 -4.01 5.95 1.76
N ILE A 74 -4.09 6.87 2.72
CA ILE A 74 -5.34 7.26 3.38
C ILE A 74 -5.65 8.71 3.02
N ASP A 75 -6.88 8.95 2.57
CA ASP A 75 -7.35 10.29 2.20
C ASP A 75 -7.26 11.23 3.40
N ASN A 76 -6.82 12.46 3.15
CA ASN A 76 -6.50 13.44 4.19
C ASN A 76 -7.65 13.66 5.20
N ARG A 77 -8.92 13.57 4.76
CA ARG A 77 -10.12 13.71 5.61
C ARG A 77 -10.25 12.60 6.65
N PHE A 78 -9.53 11.50 6.44
CA PHE A 78 -9.62 10.26 7.22
C PHE A 78 -8.30 9.86 7.87
N GLN A 79 -7.23 10.66 7.72
CA GLN A 79 -5.95 10.40 8.37
C GLN A 79 -6.02 10.55 9.90
N LYS A 80 -5.01 10.05 10.61
CA LYS A 80 -4.89 10.05 12.09
C LYS A 80 -6.00 9.31 12.84
N LYS A 81 -6.82 8.50 12.15
CA LYS A 81 -7.88 7.66 12.71
C LYS A 81 -7.55 6.16 12.78
N GLY A 82 -6.30 5.78 12.45
CA GLY A 82 -5.85 4.38 12.48
C GLY A 82 -6.18 3.55 11.23
N TYR A 83 -6.77 4.14 10.18
CA TYR A 83 -7.12 3.40 8.96
C TYR A 83 -5.92 2.83 8.21
N GLY A 84 -4.75 3.49 8.22
CA GLY A 84 -3.54 2.98 7.58
C GLY A 84 -3.09 1.64 8.20
N ARG A 85 -2.97 1.61 9.53
CA ARG A 85 -2.64 0.38 10.29
C ARG A 85 -3.69 -0.71 10.09
N SER A 86 -4.98 -0.34 10.15
CA SER A 86 -6.07 -1.30 9.95
C SER A 86 -6.02 -1.91 8.55
N ALA A 87 -5.77 -1.11 7.52
CA ALA A 87 -5.65 -1.58 6.15
C ALA A 87 -4.44 -2.49 5.95
N LEU A 88 -3.28 -2.16 6.55
CA LEU A 88 -2.10 -3.00 6.49
C LEU A 88 -2.34 -4.37 7.13
N ARG A 89 -2.94 -4.40 8.34
CA ARG A 89 -3.30 -5.67 9.01
C ARG A 89 -4.27 -6.50 8.19
N MET A 90 -5.27 -5.86 7.57
CA MET A 90 -6.20 -6.55 6.68
C MET A 90 -5.48 -7.15 5.47
N LEU A 91 -4.55 -6.41 4.85
CA LEU A 91 -3.77 -6.92 3.73
C LEU A 91 -2.91 -8.12 4.15
N LEU A 92 -2.17 -8.02 5.26
CA LEU A 92 -1.36 -9.14 5.76
C LEU A 92 -2.22 -10.37 6.05
N GLY A 93 -3.43 -10.20 6.61
CA GLY A 93 -4.39 -11.28 6.78
C GLY A 93 -4.79 -11.95 5.47
N VAL A 94 -5.08 -11.15 4.43
CA VAL A 94 -5.39 -11.66 3.08
C VAL A 94 -4.22 -12.43 2.48
N MET A 95 -2.99 -11.91 2.62
CA MET A 95 -1.80 -12.57 2.11
C MET A 95 -1.59 -13.92 2.80
N LYS A 96 -1.72 -13.95 4.12
CA LYS A 96 -1.60 -15.17 4.91
C LYS A 96 -2.67 -16.21 4.58
N GLU A 97 -3.91 -15.79 4.39
CA GLU A 97 -5.01 -16.69 4.04
C GLU A 97 -4.79 -17.35 2.67
N ARG A 98 -4.24 -16.60 1.70
CA ARG A 98 -4.06 -17.07 0.33
C ARG A 98 -2.78 -17.87 0.11
N HIS A 99 -1.70 -17.50 0.78
CA HIS A 99 -0.36 -18.00 0.49
C HIS A 99 0.29 -18.69 1.69
N GLY A 100 -0.36 -18.70 2.86
CA GLY A 100 0.26 -19.15 4.09
C GLY A 100 1.31 -18.15 4.59
N HIS A 101 2.30 -18.68 5.31
CA HIS A 101 3.39 -17.85 5.82
C HIS A 101 4.37 -17.50 4.69
N ILE A 102 4.44 -16.21 4.38
CA ILE A 102 5.34 -15.67 3.35
C ILE A 102 6.09 -14.46 3.88
N LEU A 103 7.27 -14.24 3.32
CA LEU A 103 7.99 -12.98 3.47
C LEU A 103 7.29 -11.93 2.60
N PHE A 104 6.85 -10.83 3.23
CA PHE A 104 6.12 -9.76 2.58
C PHE A 104 6.87 -8.44 2.67
N PHE A 105 7.01 -7.75 1.55
CA PHE A 105 7.87 -6.58 1.41
C PHE A 105 7.09 -5.26 1.26
N THR A 106 7.74 -4.16 1.59
CA THR A 106 7.32 -2.82 1.21
C THR A 106 8.53 -1.91 1.10
N ASN A 107 8.38 -0.75 0.45
CA ASN A 107 9.41 0.28 0.42
C ASN A 107 8.83 1.64 0.81
N ALA A 108 9.69 2.51 1.36
CA ALA A 108 9.32 3.84 1.77
C ALA A 108 10.44 4.83 1.46
N VAL A 109 10.07 6.04 1.04
CA VAL A 109 11.02 7.15 0.93
C VAL A 109 11.67 7.36 2.30
N PRO A 110 13.01 7.48 2.42
CA PRO A 110 13.71 7.50 3.70
C PRO A 110 13.23 8.61 4.65
N GLN A 111 12.77 9.73 4.10
CA GLN A 111 12.25 10.88 4.85
C GLN A 111 10.80 10.69 5.34
N ASN A 112 10.12 9.60 4.95
CA ASN A 112 8.76 9.31 5.38
C ASN A 112 8.76 8.54 6.72
N ASP A 113 9.27 9.19 7.76
CA ASP A 113 9.42 8.61 9.10
C ASP A 113 8.10 8.09 9.66
N ILE A 114 6.98 8.74 9.32
CA ILE A 114 5.64 8.33 9.75
C ILE A 114 5.27 6.96 9.19
N ALA A 115 5.50 6.73 7.89
CA ALA A 115 5.22 5.44 7.26
C ALA A 115 6.18 4.36 7.76
N ILE A 116 7.49 4.66 7.81
CA ILE A 116 8.51 3.72 8.28
C ILE A 116 8.20 3.28 9.71
N LYS A 117 7.95 4.23 10.62
CA LYS A 117 7.61 3.91 12.01
C LYS A 117 6.32 3.09 12.10
N MET A 118 5.31 3.41 11.30
CA MET A 118 4.08 2.63 11.27
C MET A 118 4.37 1.18 10.85
N TYR A 119 5.18 0.95 9.81
CA TYR A 119 5.55 -0.39 9.38
C TYR A 119 6.34 -1.14 10.46
N GLU A 120 7.34 -0.50 11.07
CA GLU A 120 8.13 -1.08 12.16
C GLU A 120 7.27 -1.45 13.37
N ASP A 121 6.35 -0.58 13.78
CA ASP A 121 5.41 -0.84 14.88
C ASP A 121 4.44 -2.00 14.56
N GLU A 122 4.20 -2.32 13.28
CA GLU A 122 3.39 -3.46 12.83
C GLU A 122 4.24 -4.73 12.58
N GLY A 123 5.55 -4.69 12.85
CA GLY A 123 6.44 -5.85 12.82
C GLY A 123 7.37 -5.93 11.60
N PHE A 124 7.28 -4.99 10.65
CA PHE A 124 8.26 -4.92 9.56
C PHE A 124 9.65 -4.57 10.10
N LYS A 125 10.68 -5.10 9.45
CA LYS A 125 12.08 -4.81 9.74
C LYS A 125 12.75 -4.29 8.48
N LYS A 126 13.58 -3.25 8.63
CA LYS A 126 14.45 -2.80 7.53
C LYS A 126 15.37 -3.94 7.11
N THR A 127 15.45 -4.20 5.81
CA THR A 127 16.33 -5.25 5.27
C THR A 127 17.79 -4.79 5.18
N GLY A 128 18.00 -3.46 5.18
CA GLY A 128 19.30 -2.83 4.90
C GLY A 128 19.48 -2.45 3.43
N GLU A 129 18.55 -2.88 2.56
CA GLU A 129 18.56 -2.56 1.14
C GLU A 129 17.90 -1.21 0.86
N ILE A 130 18.38 -0.58 -0.21
CA ILE A 130 17.84 0.65 -0.77
C ILE A 130 17.48 0.36 -2.22
N ASP A 131 16.19 0.48 -2.55
CA ASP A 131 15.64 0.27 -3.90
C ASP A 131 15.10 1.59 -4.43
N GLU A 132 15.63 2.05 -5.58
CA GLU A 132 15.32 3.37 -6.16
C GLU A 132 15.39 4.54 -5.15
N GLY A 133 16.32 4.48 -4.20
CA GLY A 133 16.46 5.48 -3.14
C GLY A 133 15.43 5.37 -2.00
N LYS A 134 14.61 4.31 -1.97
CA LYS A 134 13.64 3.99 -0.89
C LYS A 134 14.21 2.90 0.00
N VAL A 135 13.92 2.99 1.31
CA VAL A 135 14.26 1.94 2.26
C VAL A 135 13.33 0.74 2.06
N VAL A 136 13.90 -0.46 1.95
CA VAL A 136 13.15 -1.71 1.87
C VAL A 136 12.91 -2.27 3.28
N LEU A 137 11.68 -2.71 3.53
CA LEU A 137 11.26 -3.35 4.77
C LEU A 137 10.54 -4.67 4.47
N ALA A 138 10.70 -5.66 5.35
CA ALA A 138 10.07 -6.97 5.22
C ALA A 138 9.46 -7.44 6.54
N ILE A 139 8.41 -8.25 6.45
CA ILE A 139 7.78 -8.95 7.58
C ILE A 139 7.55 -10.42 7.23
N ASP A 140 7.73 -11.30 8.21
CA ASP A 140 7.28 -12.69 8.13
C ASP A 140 5.80 -12.72 8.56
N SER A 141 4.89 -12.90 7.60
CA SER A 141 3.43 -12.70 7.76
C SER A 141 2.65 -13.99 8.00
#